data_AF-A0A942VZS1-F1
#
_entry.id   AF-A0A942VZS1-F1
#
_cell.length_a   1.000
_cell.length_b   1.000
_cell.length_c   1.000
_cell.angle_alpha   90.00
_cell.angle_beta   90.00
_cell.angle_gamma   90.00
#
_symmetry.space_group_name_H-M   'P 1'
#
loop_
_entity.id
_entity.type
_entity.pdbx_description
1 polymer ?
#
loop_
_entity_poly.entity_id
_entity_poly.type
_entity_poly.pdbx_seq_one_letter_code
_entity_poly.pdbx_strand_id
1 'polypeptide(L)'
;MSKLVQLNLIFMIPFAVVVALMVVIFFLPLPHFAFNTSLFGPLDLYAIYAVPLPLILMAPFSAGMAYVTRNFAREEHAFVWSDFWEAVKNNWKASLLNGIIVYVAYVFLSFSVFFYSNQMQSNWLYMVPFAVCAILFVLMLFAQFYIPLMIVTMDLKLRHIYRNAFIFAILGLPRNILITAVLVGMIVGTLFCPGAFLAIPLLLLVIIVFSLVSYLCSFAGYPMLDKYLIQPFYNKEAEAAKKKAAAEEGETFSFEADELDDDEDDAPKYVYVNGRLVDRSTLKEESVFSDETKEHLN
;
A
#
# COMPACT_ATOMS: atom_id res chain seq x y z
N MET A 1 4.45 -31.40 -7.28
CA MET A 1 5.10 -30.23 -6.66
C MET A 1 4.01 -29.37 -6.03
N SER A 2 4.16 -28.92 -4.78
CA SER A 2 3.16 -28.03 -4.16
C SER A 2 3.03 -26.73 -4.98
N LYS A 3 1.80 -26.21 -5.16
CA LYS A 3 1.55 -24.99 -5.94
C LYS A 3 2.34 -23.78 -5.42
N LEU A 4 2.59 -23.72 -4.11
CA LEU A 4 3.38 -22.64 -3.49
C LEU A 4 4.87 -22.70 -3.89
N VAL A 5 5.41 -23.92 -4.02
CA VAL A 5 6.79 -24.13 -4.47
C VAL A 5 6.93 -23.80 -5.95
N GLN A 6 5.95 -24.21 -6.76
CA GLN A 6 5.91 -23.84 -8.17
C GLN A 6 5.91 -22.32 -8.35
N LEU A 7 5.10 -21.61 -7.57
CA LEU A 7 5.05 -20.14 -7.60
C LEU A 7 6.39 -19.51 -7.23
N ASN A 8 7.05 -20.00 -6.18
CA ASN A 8 8.37 -19.51 -5.78
C ASN A 8 9.41 -19.70 -6.89
N LEU A 9 9.43 -20.87 -7.53
CA LEU A 9 10.38 -21.15 -8.62
C LEU A 9 10.14 -20.25 -9.84
N ILE A 10 8.90 -19.88 -10.13
CA ILE A 10 8.59 -18.92 -11.20
C ILE A 10 9.18 -17.55 -10.86
N PHE A 11 9.00 -17.08 -9.62
CA PHE A 11 9.55 -15.81 -9.14
C PHE A 11 11.08 -15.80 -9.06
N MET A 12 11.71 -16.96 -8.83
CA MET A 12 13.17 -17.11 -8.82
C MET A 12 13.82 -16.79 -10.16
N ILE A 13 13.12 -16.98 -11.29
CA ILE A 13 13.65 -16.70 -12.63
C ILE A 13 14.02 -15.21 -12.79
N PRO A 14 13.09 -14.25 -12.65
CA PRO A 14 13.43 -12.83 -12.72
C PRO A 14 14.32 -12.38 -11.56
N PHE A 15 14.16 -12.99 -10.36
CA PHE A 15 15.02 -12.69 -9.22
C PHE A 15 16.50 -13.00 -9.51
N ALA A 16 16.80 -14.14 -10.12
CA ALA A 16 18.17 -14.51 -10.50
C ALA A 16 18.78 -13.52 -11.51
N VAL A 17 17.99 -13.04 -12.48
CA VAL A 17 18.42 -12.01 -13.43
C VAL A 17 18.74 -10.70 -12.70
N VAL A 18 17.88 -10.27 -11.79
CA VAL A 18 18.10 -9.06 -10.98
C VAL A 18 19.34 -9.20 -10.10
N VAL A 19 19.55 -10.35 -9.44
CA VAL A 19 20.76 -10.61 -8.67
C VAL A 19 22.00 -10.58 -9.56
N ALA A 20 21.96 -11.17 -10.75
CA ALA A 20 23.08 -11.10 -11.70
C ALA A 20 23.40 -9.64 -12.08
N LEU A 21 22.40 -8.80 -12.32
CA LEU A 21 22.58 -7.37 -12.56
C LEU A 21 23.19 -6.66 -11.34
N MET A 22 22.74 -6.97 -10.12
CA MET A 22 23.32 -6.42 -8.89
C MET A 22 24.79 -6.80 -8.74
N VAL A 23 25.15 -8.05 -9.04
CA VAL A 23 26.54 -8.52 -9.01
C VAL A 23 27.39 -7.77 -10.04
N VAL A 24 26.89 -7.58 -11.27
CA VAL A 24 27.58 -6.79 -12.30
C VAL A 24 27.81 -5.36 -11.83
N ILE A 25 26.79 -4.71 -11.26
CA ILE A 25 26.91 -3.36 -10.70
C ILE A 25 27.96 -3.35 -9.59
N PHE A 26 27.91 -4.29 -8.64
CA PHE A 26 28.87 -4.37 -7.53
C PHE A 26 30.35 -4.39 -7.99
N PHE A 27 30.64 -5.04 -9.12
CA PHE A 27 32.01 -5.10 -9.67
C PHE A 27 32.40 -3.93 -10.58
N LEU A 28 31.52 -2.95 -10.83
CA LEU A 28 31.89 -1.76 -11.57
C LEU A 28 32.90 -0.92 -10.77
N PRO A 29 33.95 -0.37 -11.41
CA PRO A 29 34.98 0.43 -10.73
C PRO A 29 34.48 1.85 -10.45
N LEU A 30 33.37 1.97 -9.72
CA LEU A 30 32.78 3.23 -9.29
C LEU A 30 33.27 3.60 -7.88
N PRO A 31 33.27 4.90 -7.52
CA PRO A 31 33.74 5.32 -6.22
C PRO A 31 32.85 4.79 -5.09
N HIS A 32 33.47 4.08 -4.15
CA HIS A 32 32.83 3.63 -2.91
C HIS A 32 32.97 4.73 -1.85
N PHE A 33 31.87 4.99 -1.12
CA PHE A 33 31.84 6.02 -0.10
C PHE A 33 31.45 5.39 1.23
N ALA A 34 32.39 5.38 2.17
CA ALA A 34 32.12 4.91 3.52
C ALA A 34 31.40 5.99 4.33
N PHE A 35 30.25 5.64 4.88
CA PHE A 35 29.51 6.43 5.84
C PHE A 35 29.53 5.73 7.19
N ASN A 36 30.07 6.38 8.21
CA ASN A 36 30.12 5.81 9.55
C ASN A 36 28.74 5.86 10.19
N THR A 37 28.27 4.72 10.69
CA THR A 37 27.03 4.62 11.44
C THR A 37 27.26 4.15 12.87
N SER A 38 26.53 4.74 13.81
CA SER A 38 26.61 4.38 15.22
C SER A 38 26.18 2.94 15.52
N LEU A 39 25.30 2.36 14.70
CA LEU A 39 24.71 1.02 14.94
C LEU A 39 25.39 -0.10 14.16
N PHE A 40 25.86 0.17 12.94
CA PHE A 40 26.34 -0.88 12.02
C PHE A 40 27.80 -0.70 11.59
N GLY A 41 28.49 0.32 12.12
CA GLY A 41 29.85 0.64 11.72
C GLY A 41 29.92 1.34 10.36
N PRO A 42 31.07 1.30 9.67
CA PRO A 42 31.21 1.91 8.35
C PRO A 42 30.37 1.13 7.32
N LEU A 43 29.46 1.84 6.68
CA LEU A 43 28.61 1.33 5.61
C LEU A 43 29.05 1.91 4.28
N ASP A 44 29.13 1.08 3.25
CA ASP A 44 29.40 1.53 1.89
C ASP A 44 28.11 1.97 1.19
N LEU A 45 27.99 3.28 0.93
CA LEU A 45 26.82 3.87 0.28
C LEU A 45 26.61 3.32 -1.14
N TYR A 46 27.68 2.94 -1.83
CA TYR A 46 27.58 2.34 -3.15
C TYR A 46 26.91 0.96 -3.07
N ALA A 47 27.38 0.10 -2.17
CA ALA A 47 26.81 -1.22 -1.92
C ALA A 47 25.37 -1.17 -1.40
N ILE A 48 24.99 -0.17 -0.62
CA ILE A 48 23.64 -0.05 -0.05
C ILE A 48 22.64 0.56 -1.02
N TYR A 49 23.07 1.53 -1.83
CA TYR A 49 22.14 2.26 -2.71
C TYR A 49 22.31 1.89 -4.17
N ALA A 50 23.50 2.00 -4.76
CA ALA A 50 23.66 1.75 -6.20
C ALA A 50 23.45 0.28 -6.57
N VAL A 51 24.02 -0.64 -5.79
CA VAL A 51 23.95 -2.10 -6.07
C VAL A 51 22.51 -2.62 -6.06
N PRO A 52 21.63 -2.24 -5.10
CA PRO A 52 20.24 -2.73 -5.09
C PRO A 52 19.29 -2.03 -6.06
N LEU A 53 19.74 -1.07 -6.87
CA LEU A 53 18.90 -0.36 -7.84
C LEU A 53 18.08 -1.29 -8.76
N PRO A 54 18.62 -2.41 -9.27
CA PRO A 54 17.85 -3.36 -10.08
C PRO A 54 16.66 -4.01 -9.37
N LEU A 55 16.57 -3.95 -8.03
CA LEU A 55 15.41 -4.48 -7.28
C LEU A 55 14.09 -3.80 -7.66
N ILE A 56 14.12 -2.58 -8.21
CA ILE A 56 12.93 -1.91 -8.76
C ILE A 56 12.24 -2.81 -9.80
N LEU A 57 13.00 -3.56 -10.58
CA LEU A 57 12.49 -4.45 -11.63
C LEU A 57 11.72 -5.64 -11.07
N MET A 58 11.86 -5.96 -9.77
CA MET A 58 11.10 -7.02 -9.12
C MET A 58 9.65 -6.64 -8.84
N ALA A 59 9.30 -5.35 -8.87
CA ALA A 59 8.00 -4.89 -8.44
C ALA A 59 6.81 -5.46 -9.25
N PRO A 60 6.84 -5.52 -10.60
CA PRO A 60 5.81 -6.24 -11.39
C PRO A 60 5.65 -7.71 -11.00
N PHE A 61 6.75 -8.41 -10.73
CA PHE A 61 6.72 -9.82 -10.32
C PHE A 61 6.13 -10.00 -8.93
N SER A 62 6.34 -9.03 -8.03
CA SER A 62 5.71 -9.03 -6.70
C SER A 62 4.19 -8.87 -6.77
N ALA A 63 3.68 -8.13 -7.77
CA ALA A 63 2.24 -8.05 -8.04
C ALA A 63 1.71 -9.40 -8.59
N GLY A 64 2.45 -10.04 -9.50
CA GLY A 64 2.13 -11.40 -9.97
C GLY A 64 2.05 -12.41 -8.83
N MET A 65 3.00 -12.36 -7.90
CA MET A 65 2.98 -13.15 -6.66
C MET A 65 1.73 -12.87 -5.85
N ALA A 66 1.46 -11.59 -5.56
CA ALA A 66 0.33 -11.15 -4.75
C ALA A 66 -1.02 -11.61 -5.33
N TYR A 67 -1.17 -11.61 -6.66
CA TYR A 67 -2.38 -12.11 -7.33
C TYR A 67 -2.61 -13.59 -7.07
N VAL A 68 -1.60 -14.43 -7.31
CA VAL A 68 -1.71 -15.88 -7.12
C VAL A 68 -1.86 -16.23 -5.65
N THR A 69 -1.10 -15.60 -4.75
CA THR A 69 -1.20 -15.87 -3.31
C THR A 69 -2.49 -15.36 -2.68
N ARG A 70 -3.08 -14.29 -3.22
CA ARG A 70 -4.43 -13.84 -2.86
C ARG A 70 -5.47 -14.91 -3.21
N ASN A 71 -5.40 -15.48 -4.42
CA ASN A 71 -6.33 -16.53 -4.82
C ASN A 71 -6.16 -17.78 -3.95
N PHE A 72 -4.92 -18.16 -3.61
CA PHE A 72 -4.67 -19.23 -2.64
C PHE A 72 -5.25 -18.95 -1.25
N ALA A 73 -5.12 -17.71 -0.76
CA ALA A 73 -5.68 -17.31 0.54
C ALA A 73 -7.22 -17.32 0.56
N ARG A 74 -7.87 -17.24 -0.61
CA ARG A 74 -9.31 -17.36 -0.81
C ARG A 74 -9.77 -18.78 -1.13
N GLU A 75 -8.85 -19.74 -1.13
CA GLU A 75 -9.09 -21.13 -1.56
C GLU A 75 -9.60 -21.24 -3.01
N GLU A 76 -9.31 -20.24 -3.84
CA GLU A 76 -9.70 -20.22 -5.25
C GLU A 76 -8.68 -20.96 -6.13
N HIS A 77 -9.17 -21.63 -7.16
CA HIS A 77 -8.30 -22.28 -8.13
C HIS A 77 -7.48 -21.24 -8.91
N ALA A 78 -6.16 -21.35 -8.81
CA ALA A 78 -5.24 -20.59 -9.65
C ALA A 78 -4.36 -21.54 -10.49
N PHE A 79 -4.22 -21.21 -11.77
CA PHE A 79 -3.24 -21.79 -12.69
C PHE A 79 -1.94 -21.00 -12.55
N VAL A 80 -1.07 -21.49 -11.66
CA VAL A 80 0.11 -20.75 -11.16
C VAL A 80 0.93 -20.05 -12.24
N TRP A 81 1.20 -20.74 -13.36
CA TRP A 81 2.02 -20.18 -14.44
C TRP A 81 1.30 -19.09 -15.24
N SER A 82 0.12 -19.38 -15.78
CA SER A 82 -0.63 -18.43 -16.62
C SER A 82 -1.03 -17.21 -15.81
N ASP A 83 -1.60 -17.43 -14.62
CA ASP A 83 -2.15 -16.38 -13.78
C ASP A 83 -1.05 -15.43 -13.29
N PHE A 84 0.13 -15.97 -12.96
CA PHE A 84 1.29 -15.15 -12.58
C PHE A 84 1.69 -14.22 -13.73
N TRP A 85 1.94 -14.77 -14.92
CA TRP A 85 2.44 -13.99 -16.05
C TRP A 85 1.38 -13.03 -16.60
N GLU A 86 0.10 -13.39 -16.53
CA GLU A 86 -1.01 -12.51 -16.87
C GLU A 86 -1.11 -11.34 -15.88
N ALA A 87 -1.06 -11.61 -14.57
CA ALA A 87 -1.08 -10.57 -13.55
C ALA A 87 0.12 -9.60 -13.66
N VAL A 88 1.31 -10.11 -13.97
CA VAL A 88 2.50 -9.28 -14.26
C VAL A 88 2.23 -8.37 -15.45
N LYS A 89 1.74 -8.92 -16.57
CA LYS A 89 1.49 -8.17 -17.81
C LYS A 89 0.37 -7.15 -17.69
N ASN A 90 -0.65 -7.41 -16.89
CA ASN A 90 -1.76 -6.48 -16.72
C ASN A 90 -1.39 -5.31 -15.79
N ASN A 91 -0.50 -5.54 -14.82
CA ASN A 91 -0.21 -4.56 -13.76
C ASN A 91 1.22 -3.99 -13.78
N TRP A 92 2.03 -4.28 -14.81
CA TRP A 92 3.46 -3.94 -14.80
C TRP A 92 3.73 -2.44 -14.63
N LYS A 93 2.94 -1.55 -15.23
CA LYS A 93 3.17 -0.09 -15.14
C LYS A 93 2.96 0.43 -13.72
N ALA A 94 1.82 0.11 -13.13
CA ALA A 94 1.48 0.51 -11.77
C ALA A 94 2.47 -0.10 -10.76
N SER A 95 2.82 -1.37 -10.96
CA SER A 95 3.77 -2.08 -10.10
C SER A 95 5.19 -1.56 -10.22
N LEU A 96 5.67 -1.27 -11.44
CA LEU A 96 7.01 -0.70 -11.65
C LEU A 96 7.11 0.70 -11.04
N LEU A 97 6.07 1.52 -11.21
CA LEU A 97 6.01 2.84 -10.57
C LEU A 97 5.97 2.71 -9.04
N ASN A 98 5.26 1.72 -8.48
CA ASN A 98 5.36 1.38 -7.06
C ASN A 98 6.81 1.03 -6.67
N GLY A 99 7.50 0.20 -7.44
CA GLY A 99 8.91 -0.14 -7.21
C GLY A 99 9.83 1.08 -7.15
N ILE A 100 9.64 2.05 -8.04
CA ILE A 100 10.39 3.32 -8.03
C ILE A 100 10.11 4.10 -6.75
N ILE A 101 8.83 4.28 -6.39
CA ILE A 101 8.44 5.03 -5.18
C ILE A 101 9.02 4.38 -3.92
N VAL A 102 8.92 3.05 -3.81
CA VAL A 102 9.45 2.28 -2.68
C VAL A 102 10.96 2.40 -2.60
N TYR A 103 11.66 2.30 -3.72
CA TYR A 103 13.12 2.41 -3.74
C TYR A 103 13.59 3.83 -3.39
N VAL A 104 12.93 4.87 -3.90
CA VAL A 104 13.20 6.26 -3.51
C VAL A 104 12.96 6.46 -2.02
N ALA A 105 11.83 5.97 -1.49
CA ALA A 105 11.53 6.04 -0.06
C ALA A 105 12.56 5.26 0.78
N TYR A 106 12.99 4.09 0.31
CA TYR A 106 14.05 3.30 0.95
C TYR A 106 15.35 4.11 1.05
N VAL A 107 15.82 4.71 -0.04
CA VAL A 107 17.04 5.54 -0.04
C VAL A 107 16.92 6.70 0.95
N PHE A 108 15.86 7.51 0.84
CA PHE A 108 15.69 8.69 1.69
C PHE A 108 15.51 8.34 3.17
N LEU A 109 14.63 7.40 3.49
CA LEU A 109 14.32 7.05 4.87
C LEU A 109 15.48 6.32 5.54
N SER A 110 16.12 5.35 4.86
CA SER A 110 17.27 4.65 5.45
C SER A 110 18.45 5.59 5.68
N PHE A 111 18.76 6.47 4.72
CA PHE A 111 19.81 7.46 4.89
C PHE A 111 19.48 8.42 6.04
N SER A 112 18.23 8.87 6.15
CA SER A 112 17.79 9.74 7.25
C SER A 112 17.92 9.06 8.62
N VAL A 113 17.56 7.77 8.72
CA VAL A 113 17.73 6.97 9.94
C VAL A 113 19.21 6.85 10.32
N PHE A 114 20.09 6.55 9.36
CA PHE A 114 21.53 6.51 9.61
C PHE A 114 22.10 7.88 9.99
N PHE A 115 21.66 8.95 9.32
CA PHE A 115 22.13 10.30 9.61
C PHE A 115 21.71 10.75 11.01
N TYR A 116 20.41 10.72 11.34
CA TYR A 116 19.93 11.20 12.62
C TYR A 116 20.39 10.34 13.81
N SER A 117 20.54 9.02 13.63
CA SER A 117 21.13 8.18 14.67
C SER A 117 22.57 8.55 15.01
N ASN A 118 23.39 8.96 14.03
CA ASN A 118 24.73 9.47 14.31
C ASN A 118 24.69 10.84 15.03
N GLN A 119 23.81 11.75 14.58
CA GLN A 119 23.71 13.09 15.15
C GLN A 119 23.22 13.10 16.61
N MET A 120 22.52 12.05 17.06
CA MET A 120 22.12 11.88 18.45
C MET A 120 23.31 11.90 19.43
N GLN A 121 24.51 11.50 18.98
CA GLN A 121 25.71 11.57 19.82
C GLN A 121 26.14 13.02 20.12
N SER A 122 25.89 13.93 19.19
CA SER A 122 26.21 15.35 19.35
C SER A 122 25.11 16.11 20.08
N ASN A 123 23.85 15.83 19.78
CA ASN A 123 22.71 16.48 20.42
C ASN A 123 21.51 15.52 20.49
N TRP A 124 20.99 15.32 21.70
CA TRP A 124 19.86 14.43 21.96
C TRP A 124 18.57 14.85 21.24
N LEU A 125 18.41 16.13 20.86
CA LEU A 125 17.24 16.62 20.10
C LEU A 125 17.06 15.92 18.74
N TYR A 126 18.13 15.36 18.16
CA TYR A 126 18.03 14.55 16.94
C TYR A 126 17.28 13.23 17.12
N MET A 127 16.94 12.84 18.36
CA MET A 127 16.05 11.71 18.65
C MET A 127 14.66 11.90 18.05
N VAL A 128 14.14 13.14 18.00
CA VAL A 128 12.81 13.44 17.44
C VAL A 128 12.75 13.14 15.93
N PRO A 129 13.59 13.72 15.07
CA PRO A 129 13.58 13.39 13.64
C PRO A 129 13.97 11.93 13.38
N PHE A 130 14.86 11.32 14.17
CA PHE A 130 15.14 9.89 14.10
C PHE A 130 13.88 9.04 14.31
N ALA A 131 13.12 9.31 15.38
CA ALA A 131 11.90 8.58 15.69
C ALA A 131 10.84 8.74 14.59
N VAL A 132 10.67 9.96 14.06
CA VAL A 132 9.74 10.22 12.94
C VAL A 132 10.15 9.42 11.70
N CYS A 133 11.42 9.44 11.31
CA CYS A 133 11.90 8.66 10.16
C CYS A 133 11.74 7.15 10.37
N ALA A 134 12.01 6.64 11.58
CA ALA A 134 11.83 5.23 11.91
C ALA A 134 10.35 4.81 11.84
N ILE A 135 9.44 5.63 12.37
CA ILE A 135 7.99 5.39 12.29
C ILE A 135 7.53 5.38 10.83
N LEU A 136 7.95 6.37 10.03
CA LEU A 136 7.62 6.41 8.60
C LEU A 136 8.16 5.21 7.83
N PHE A 137 9.36 4.72 8.19
CA PHE A 137 9.94 3.51 7.60
C PHE A 137 9.09 2.27 7.92
N VAL A 138 8.67 2.11 9.17
CA VAL A 138 7.79 1.01 9.60
C VAL A 138 6.41 1.11 8.92
N LEU A 139 5.82 2.31 8.85
CA LEU A 139 4.54 2.52 8.16
C LEU A 139 4.64 2.21 6.66
N MET A 140 5.74 2.59 6.01
CA MET A 140 5.99 2.24 4.61
C MET A 140 6.11 0.72 4.44
N LEU A 141 6.82 0.03 5.34
CA LEU A 141 6.91 -1.43 5.34
C LEU A 141 5.53 -2.08 5.46
N PHE A 142 4.71 -1.63 6.41
CA PHE A 142 3.35 -2.17 6.59
C PHE A 142 2.44 -1.85 5.40
N ALA A 143 2.55 -0.68 4.79
CA ALA A 143 1.81 -0.32 3.59
C ALA A 143 2.10 -1.30 2.43
N GLN A 144 3.34 -1.81 2.31
CA GLN A 144 3.70 -2.78 1.27
C GLN A 144 3.02 -4.14 1.41
N PHE A 145 2.43 -4.48 2.56
CA PHE A 145 1.60 -5.69 2.66
C PHE A 145 0.27 -5.56 1.90
N TYR A 146 -0.19 -4.34 1.66
CA TYR A 146 -1.49 -4.05 1.04
C TYR A 146 -1.36 -3.51 -0.39
N ILE A 147 -0.28 -2.80 -0.73
CA ILE A 147 -0.14 -2.15 -2.03
C ILE A 147 -0.15 -3.15 -3.20
N PRO A 148 0.66 -4.23 -3.21
CA PRO A 148 0.61 -5.21 -4.29
C PRO A 148 -0.76 -5.88 -4.41
N LEU A 149 -1.45 -6.13 -3.28
CA LEU A 149 -2.80 -6.66 -3.26
C LEU A 149 -3.79 -5.70 -3.92
N MET A 150 -3.76 -4.41 -3.55
CA MET A 150 -4.62 -3.39 -4.14
C MET A 150 -4.36 -3.18 -5.63
N ILE A 151 -3.10 -3.18 -6.06
CA ILE A 151 -2.74 -3.05 -7.48
C ILE A 151 -3.38 -4.16 -8.32
N VAL A 152 -3.44 -5.40 -7.83
CA VAL A 152 -3.99 -6.53 -8.59
C VAL A 152 -5.47 -6.82 -8.34
N THR A 153 -6.10 -6.14 -7.39
CA THR A 153 -7.53 -6.30 -7.06
C THR A 153 -8.37 -5.13 -7.55
N MET A 154 -7.81 -3.92 -7.58
CA MET A 154 -8.55 -2.68 -7.76
C MET A 154 -8.00 -1.87 -8.94
N ASP A 155 -8.91 -1.25 -9.69
CA ASP A 155 -8.56 -0.25 -10.71
C ASP A 155 -8.54 1.17 -10.09
N LEU A 156 -7.57 1.41 -9.22
CA LEU A 156 -7.39 2.70 -8.54
C LEU A 156 -6.08 3.38 -8.97
N LYS A 157 -6.09 4.71 -9.06
CA LYS A 157 -4.85 5.47 -9.22
C LYS A 157 -3.93 5.22 -8.03
N LEU A 158 -2.61 5.10 -8.28
CA LEU A 158 -1.62 4.81 -7.24
C LEU A 158 -1.69 5.76 -6.04
N ARG A 159 -2.03 7.05 -6.24
CA ARG A 159 -2.23 8.00 -5.14
C ARG A 159 -3.28 7.52 -4.13
N HIS A 160 -4.39 6.97 -4.60
CA HIS A 160 -5.44 6.43 -3.74
C HIS A 160 -5.02 5.10 -3.10
N ILE A 161 -4.30 4.26 -3.85
CA ILE A 161 -3.73 3.01 -3.32
C ILE A 161 -2.80 3.32 -2.13
N TYR A 162 -1.89 4.28 -2.25
CA TYR A 162 -1.00 4.67 -1.16
C TYR A 162 -1.76 5.26 0.04
N ARG A 163 -2.73 6.17 -0.19
CA ARG A 163 -3.56 6.72 0.90
C ARG A 163 -4.26 5.60 1.67
N ASN A 164 -4.88 4.67 0.96
CA ASN A 164 -5.58 3.53 1.57
C ASN A 164 -4.59 2.59 2.28
N ALA A 165 -3.42 2.34 1.69
CA ALA A 165 -2.40 1.46 2.26
C ALA A 165 -1.86 1.98 3.59
N PHE A 166 -1.63 3.30 3.71
CA PHE A 166 -1.20 3.89 4.98
C PHE A 166 -2.29 3.84 6.04
N ILE A 167 -3.56 3.99 5.67
CA ILE A 167 -4.68 3.78 6.60
C ILE A 167 -4.68 2.32 7.07
N PHE A 168 -4.50 1.34 6.16
CA PHE A 168 -4.41 -0.07 6.53
C PHE A 168 -3.16 -0.43 7.34
N ALA A 169 -2.04 0.24 7.13
CA ALA A 169 -0.84 0.08 7.93
C ALA A 169 -1.11 0.38 9.42
N ILE A 170 -1.97 1.38 9.69
CA ILE A 170 -2.36 1.81 11.04
C ILE A 170 -3.54 0.96 11.57
N LEU A 171 -4.62 0.78 10.80
CA LEU A 171 -5.78 -0.02 11.22
C LEU A 171 -5.43 -1.49 11.45
N GLY A 172 -4.50 -2.01 10.66
CA GLY A 172 -4.02 -3.39 10.72
C GLY A 172 -2.84 -3.63 11.65
N LEU A 173 -2.49 -2.66 12.51
CA LEU A 173 -1.26 -2.69 13.32
C LEU A 173 -0.95 -4.03 14.01
N PRO A 174 -1.86 -4.66 14.79
CA PRO A 174 -1.55 -5.92 15.47
C PRO A 174 -1.23 -7.04 14.48
N ARG A 175 -1.94 -7.08 13.35
CA ARG A 175 -1.73 -8.07 12.29
C ARG A 175 -0.42 -7.83 11.56
N ASN A 176 -0.10 -6.58 11.25
CA ASN A 176 1.15 -6.19 10.59
C ASN A 176 2.38 -6.48 11.45
N ILE A 177 2.28 -6.22 12.76
CA ILE A 177 3.31 -6.57 13.73
C ILE A 177 3.48 -8.09 13.80
N LEU A 178 2.40 -8.86 13.87
CA LEU A 178 2.47 -10.32 13.92
C LEU A 178 3.18 -10.90 12.69
N ILE A 179 2.81 -10.48 11.47
CA ILE A 179 3.48 -10.92 10.24
C ILE A 179 4.95 -10.56 10.30
N THR A 180 5.27 -9.32 10.63
CA THR A 180 6.66 -8.84 10.69
C THR A 180 7.47 -9.63 11.71
N ALA A 181 6.90 -9.94 12.87
CA ALA A 181 7.54 -10.78 13.89
C ALA A 181 7.80 -12.21 13.40
N VAL A 182 6.86 -12.81 12.66
CA VAL A 182 7.05 -14.13 12.03
C VAL A 182 8.20 -14.08 11.01
N LEU A 183 8.23 -13.06 10.16
CA LEU A 183 9.28 -12.89 9.14
C LEU A 183 10.66 -12.64 9.76
N VAL A 184 10.74 -11.77 10.77
CA VAL A 184 11.96 -11.53 11.54
C VAL A 184 12.40 -12.80 12.26
N GLY A 185 11.46 -13.54 12.86
CA GLY A 185 11.72 -14.82 13.52
C GLY A 185 12.32 -15.87 12.58
N MET A 186 11.85 -15.93 11.34
CA MET A 186 12.45 -16.80 10.30
C MET A 186 13.90 -16.42 9.99
N ILE A 187 14.20 -15.13 9.87
CA ILE A 187 15.55 -14.62 9.61
C ILE A 187 16.46 -14.93 10.81
N VAL A 188 16.05 -14.55 12.02
CA VAL A 188 16.79 -14.80 13.25
C VAL A 188 17.01 -16.31 13.45
N GLY A 189 15.98 -17.13 13.30
CA GLY A 189 16.09 -18.59 13.42
C GLY A 189 17.10 -19.20 12.43
N THR A 190 17.22 -18.63 11.23
CA THR A 190 18.24 -19.05 10.25
C THR A 190 19.63 -18.61 10.68
N LEU A 191 19.81 -17.37 11.14
CA LEU A 191 21.11 -16.83 11.56
C LEU A 191 21.69 -17.54 12.79
N PHE A 192 20.84 -18.00 13.72
CA PHE A 192 21.25 -18.71 14.93
C PHE A 192 21.23 -20.24 14.80
N CYS A 193 20.95 -20.78 13.61
CA CYS A 193 20.98 -22.22 13.37
C CYS A 193 22.43 -22.75 13.39
N PRO A 194 22.73 -23.84 14.12
CA PRO A 194 24.09 -24.40 14.14
C PRO A 194 24.55 -24.78 12.73
N GLY A 195 25.83 -24.52 12.42
CA GLY A 195 26.39 -24.68 11.07
C GLY A 195 26.14 -26.04 10.41
N ALA A 196 26.17 -27.12 11.20
CA ALA A 196 25.89 -28.48 10.73
C ALA A 196 24.47 -28.67 10.15
N PHE A 197 23.52 -27.81 10.54
CA PHE A 197 22.13 -27.87 10.09
C PHE A 197 21.75 -26.76 9.11
N LEU A 198 22.64 -25.79 8.82
CA LEU A 198 22.36 -24.62 7.98
C LEU A 198 21.93 -24.94 6.54
N ALA A 199 22.32 -26.11 6.01
CA ALA A 199 21.93 -26.53 4.67
C ALA A 199 20.40 -26.63 4.51
N ILE A 200 19.69 -27.08 5.56
CA ILE A 200 18.24 -27.28 5.54
C ILE A 200 17.47 -25.94 5.48
N PRO A 201 17.64 -24.97 6.41
CA PRO A 201 16.95 -23.70 6.34
C PRO A 201 17.35 -22.88 5.12
N LEU A 202 18.60 -22.98 4.64
CA LEU A 202 19.02 -22.30 3.42
C LEU A 202 18.31 -22.87 2.18
N LEU A 203 18.17 -24.19 2.09
CA LEU A 203 17.39 -24.84 1.04
C LEU A 203 15.90 -24.44 1.12
N LEU A 204 15.33 -24.38 2.33
CA LEU A 204 13.94 -23.93 2.51
C LEU A 204 13.76 -22.48 2.09
N LEU A 205 14.70 -21.59 2.43
CA LEU A 205 14.66 -20.19 1.99
C LEU A 205 14.60 -20.11 0.47
N VAL A 206 15.46 -20.83 -0.25
CA VAL A 206 15.47 -20.82 -1.72
C VAL A 206 14.18 -21.37 -2.32
N ILE A 207 13.58 -22.39 -1.70
CA ILE A 207 12.43 -23.11 -2.28
C ILE A 207 11.08 -22.45 -2.01
N ILE A 208 10.92 -21.70 -0.90
CA ILE A 208 9.60 -21.21 -0.48
C ILE A 208 9.53 -19.78 0.03
N VAL A 209 10.64 -19.07 0.26
CA VAL A 209 10.58 -17.81 1.02
C VAL A 209 9.71 -16.74 0.37
N PHE A 210 9.82 -16.53 -0.96
CA PHE A 210 9.10 -15.45 -1.63
C PHE A 210 7.60 -15.74 -1.68
N SER A 211 7.22 -16.99 -1.98
CA SER A 211 5.82 -17.39 -2.01
C SER A 211 5.21 -17.46 -0.63
N LEU A 212 5.96 -17.85 0.39
CA LEU A 212 5.51 -17.83 1.78
C LEU A 212 5.29 -16.40 2.27
N VAL A 213 6.24 -15.48 2.03
CA VAL A 213 6.11 -14.07 2.40
C VAL A 213 4.88 -13.45 1.74
N SER A 214 4.74 -13.62 0.41
CA SER A 214 3.58 -13.11 -0.33
C SER A 214 2.28 -13.73 0.17
N TYR A 215 2.26 -15.03 0.48
CA TYR A 215 1.09 -15.72 1.03
C TYR A 215 0.70 -15.21 2.42
N LEU A 216 1.66 -15.04 3.34
CA LEU A 216 1.39 -14.47 4.66
C LEU A 216 0.82 -13.06 4.54
N CYS A 217 1.38 -12.23 3.65
CA CYS A 217 0.86 -10.89 3.38
C CYS A 217 -0.56 -10.94 2.78
N SER A 218 -0.83 -11.83 1.83
CA SER A 218 -2.16 -12.00 1.22
C SER A 218 -3.19 -12.50 2.24
N PHE A 219 -2.87 -13.55 2.98
CA PHE A 219 -3.75 -14.15 3.99
C PHE A 219 -4.12 -13.15 5.09
N ALA A 220 -3.15 -12.35 5.51
CA ALA A 220 -3.36 -11.36 6.54
C ALA A 220 -3.99 -10.07 5.99
N GLY A 221 -3.56 -9.59 4.84
CA GLY A 221 -3.99 -8.30 4.27
C GLY A 221 -5.36 -8.35 3.60
N TYR A 222 -5.70 -9.46 2.94
CA TYR A 222 -6.95 -9.55 2.16
C TYR A 222 -8.23 -9.37 2.99
N PRO A 223 -8.39 -9.96 4.19
CA PRO A 223 -9.58 -9.71 5.01
C PRO A 223 -9.79 -8.24 5.39
N MET A 224 -8.72 -7.47 5.56
CA MET A 224 -8.83 -6.03 5.81
C MET A 224 -9.29 -5.30 4.55
N LEU A 225 -8.72 -5.66 3.40
CA LEU A 225 -9.11 -5.11 2.11
C LEU A 225 -10.58 -5.39 1.80
N ASP A 226 -11.03 -6.61 2.08
CA ASP A 226 -12.41 -7.03 1.87
C ASP A 226 -13.39 -6.21 2.71
N LYS A 227 -13.16 -6.18 4.03
CA LYS A 227 -14.03 -5.49 4.99
C LYS A 227 -14.12 -3.98 4.78
N TYR A 228 -12.99 -3.33 4.49
CA TYR A 228 -12.90 -1.87 4.53
C TYR A 228 -12.84 -1.20 3.16
N LEU A 229 -12.60 -1.95 2.09
CA LEU A 229 -12.55 -1.38 0.73
C LEU A 229 -13.53 -2.07 -0.23
N ILE A 230 -13.55 -3.40 -0.28
CA ILE A 230 -14.37 -4.15 -1.26
C ILE A 230 -15.86 -4.06 -0.89
N GLN A 231 -16.24 -4.47 0.32
CA GLN A 231 -17.65 -4.49 0.74
C GLN A 231 -18.28 -3.08 0.73
N PRO A 232 -17.62 -2.02 1.24
CA PRO A 232 -18.18 -0.66 1.17
C PRO A 232 -18.34 -0.14 -0.25
N PHE A 233 -17.48 -0.55 -1.19
CA PHE A 233 -17.63 -0.19 -2.60
C PHE A 233 -18.92 -0.76 -3.19
N TYR A 234 -19.15 -2.07 -3.04
CA TYR A 234 -20.36 -2.72 -3.55
C TYR A 234 -21.64 -2.23 -2.87
N ASN A 235 -21.59 -1.95 -1.57
CA ASN A 235 -22.74 -1.39 -0.85
C ASN A 235 -23.14 -0.02 -1.40
N LYS A 236 -22.17 0.85 -1.66
CA LYS A 236 -22.42 2.17 -2.27
C LYS A 236 -22.96 2.06 -3.70
N GLU A 237 -22.46 1.11 -4.48
CA GLU A 237 -22.96 0.87 -5.84
C GLU A 237 -24.41 0.36 -5.83
N ALA A 238 -24.74 -0.55 -4.91
CA ALA A 238 -26.11 -1.04 -4.72
C ALA A 238 -27.07 0.05 -4.25
N GLU A 239 -26.64 0.91 -3.32
CA GLU A 239 -27.43 2.08 -2.87
C GLU A 239 -27.65 3.08 -4.00
N ALA A 240 -26.62 3.37 -4.80
CA ALA A 240 -26.74 4.25 -5.97
C ALA A 240 -27.70 3.69 -7.01
N ALA A 241 -27.64 2.38 -7.28
CA ALA A 241 -28.58 1.70 -8.18
C ALA A 241 -30.02 1.78 -7.66
N LYS A 242 -30.25 1.57 -6.36
CA LYS A 242 -31.58 1.72 -5.73
C LYS A 242 -32.09 3.15 -5.83
N LYS A 243 -31.25 4.16 -5.54
CA LYS A 243 -31.62 5.58 -5.66
C LYS A 243 -32.00 5.94 -7.10
N LYS A 244 -31.27 5.41 -8.09
CA LYS A 244 -31.57 5.62 -9.50
C LYS A 244 -32.88 4.96 -9.93
N ALA A 245 -33.12 3.72 -9.50
CA ALA A 245 -34.39 3.03 -9.77
C ALA A 245 -35.59 3.77 -9.16
N ALA A 246 -35.47 4.23 -7.90
CA ALA A 246 -36.52 5.01 -7.24
C ALA A 246 -36.78 6.37 -7.93
N ALA A 247 -35.73 7.01 -8.46
CA ALA A 247 -35.86 8.25 -9.22
C ALA A 247 -36.50 8.04 -10.61
N GLU A 248 -36.31 6.87 -11.24
CA GLU A 248 -36.89 6.51 -12.53
C GLU A 248 -38.36 6.04 -12.41
N GLU A 249 -38.76 5.42 -11.30
CA GLU A 249 -40.15 5.00 -11.05
C GLU A 249 -41.09 6.15 -10.62
N GLY A 250 -40.58 7.37 -10.45
CA GLY A 250 -41.41 8.54 -10.14
C GLY A 250 -42.13 8.44 -8.78
N GLU A 251 -41.72 7.52 -7.91
CA GLU A 251 -42.24 7.46 -6.55
C GLU A 251 -41.45 8.44 -5.68
N THR A 252 -42.09 9.55 -5.33
CA THR A 252 -41.68 10.43 -4.25
C THR A 252 -41.70 9.65 -2.93
N PHE A 253 -40.64 8.90 -2.66
CA PHE A 253 -40.40 8.31 -1.35
C PHE A 253 -39.56 9.28 -0.53
N SER A 254 -40.24 10.11 0.26
CA SER A 254 -39.60 10.90 1.31
C SER A 254 -39.12 9.95 2.40
N PHE A 255 -37.80 9.85 2.58
CA PHE A 255 -37.27 9.43 3.87
C PHE A 255 -36.29 10.48 4.36
N GLU A 256 -36.38 10.71 5.66
CA GLU A 256 -35.79 11.80 6.43
C GLU A 256 -34.32 12.03 6.07
N ALA A 257 -34.00 13.32 5.94
CA ALA A 257 -32.64 13.80 5.79
C ALA A 257 -31.86 13.47 7.07
N ASP A 258 -31.17 12.33 7.07
CA ASP A 258 -30.01 12.18 7.92
C ASP A 258 -28.96 13.18 7.43
N GLU A 259 -28.60 14.06 8.35
CA GLU A 259 -27.67 15.17 8.23
C GLU A 259 -26.41 14.76 7.44
N LEU A 260 -26.31 15.29 6.22
CA LEU A 260 -25.02 15.42 5.56
C LEU A 260 -24.34 16.63 6.19
N ASP A 261 -23.17 16.40 6.78
CA ASP A 261 -22.20 17.46 7.10
C ASP A 261 -21.94 18.27 5.82
N ASP A 262 -22.60 19.43 5.73
CA ASP A 262 -22.35 20.45 4.71
C ASP A 262 -21.01 21.13 5.06
N ASP A 263 -19.92 20.63 4.49
CA ASP A 263 -18.76 21.48 4.24
C ASP A 263 -19.22 22.58 3.27
N GLU A 264 -19.51 23.79 3.78
CA GLU A 264 -20.09 24.94 3.04
C GLU A 264 -19.29 25.36 1.78
N ASP A 265 -18.09 24.83 1.56
CA ASP A 265 -17.19 25.19 0.47
C ASP A 265 -17.41 24.38 -0.83
N ASP A 266 -18.20 23.29 -0.84
CA ASP A 266 -18.39 22.43 -2.03
C ASP A 266 -19.83 22.37 -2.55
N ALA A 267 -20.67 23.32 -2.12
CA ALA A 267 -22.06 23.42 -2.58
C ALA A 267 -22.16 23.97 -4.02
N PRO A 268 -23.02 23.43 -4.89
CA PRO A 268 -23.15 23.90 -6.27
C PRO A 268 -23.66 25.35 -6.32
N LYS A 269 -22.96 26.20 -7.08
CA LYS A 269 -23.23 27.65 -7.23
C LYS A 269 -24.64 27.97 -7.74
N TYR A 270 -25.28 27.06 -8.48
CA TYR A 270 -26.61 27.25 -9.06
C TYR A 270 -27.56 26.14 -8.65
N VAL A 271 -28.81 26.53 -8.35
CA VAL A 271 -29.90 25.62 -7.94
C VAL A 271 -31.14 25.93 -8.78
N TYR A 272 -31.92 24.90 -9.14
CA TYR A 272 -33.19 25.09 -9.83
C TYR A 272 -34.31 25.39 -8.82
N VAL A 273 -34.95 26.55 -8.96
CA VAL A 273 -36.11 26.95 -8.16
C VAL A 273 -37.26 27.28 -9.12
N ASN A 274 -38.44 26.68 -8.89
CA ASN A 274 -39.63 26.86 -9.74
C ASN A 274 -39.38 26.67 -11.25
N GLY A 275 -38.53 25.70 -11.60
CA GLY A 275 -38.20 25.38 -13.00
C GLY A 275 -37.20 26.32 -13.68
N ARG A 276 -36.58 27.26 -12.95
CA ARG A 276 -35.55 28.18 -13.47
C ARG A 276 -34.24 28.01 -12.69
N LEU A 277 -33.09 28.07 -13.38
CA LEU A 277 -31.77 28.03 -12.75
C LEU A 277 -31.46 29.39 -12.09
N VAL A 278 -31.16 29.41 -10.79
CA VAL A 278 -30.91 30.62 -9.99
C VAL A 278 -29.60 30.46 -9.21
N ASP A 279 -28.86 31.56 -9.00
CA ASP A 279 -27.64 31.58 -8.19
C ASP A 279 -28.00 31.45 -6.69
N ARG A 280 -27.29 30.61 -5.95
CA ARG A 280 -27.61 30.33 -4.54
C ARG A 280 -27.46 31.57 -3.63
N SER A 281 -26.65 32.55 -3.99
CA SER A 281 -26.45 33.78 -3.21
C SER A 281 -27.70 34.65 -3.12
N THR A 282 -28.52 34.72 -4.19
CA THR A 282 -29.73 35.55 -4.21
C THR A 282 -30.85 34.99 -3.33
N LEU A 283 -30.85 33.67 -3.10
CA LEU A 283 -31.81 33.00 -2.23
C LEU A 283 -31.53 33.27 -0.74
N LYS A 284 -30.26 33.43 -0.36
CA LYS A 284 -29.85 33.80 1.01
C LYS A 284 -30.21 35.27 1.32
N GLU A 285 -30.18 36.17 0.32
CA GLU A 285 -30.62 37.56 0.50
C GLU A 285 -32.14 37.64 0.69
N GLU A 286 -32.95 36.93 -0.10
CA GLU A 286 -34.41 36.94 0.03
C GLU A 286 -34.90 36.41 1.39
N SER A 287 -34.26 35.36 1.95
CA SER A 287 -34.67 34.78 3.24
C SER A 287 -34.39 35.69 4.44
N VAL A 288 -33.46 36.64 4.32
CA VAL A 288 -33.12 37.58 5.41
C VAL A 288 -34.15 38.72 5.50
N PHE A 289 -34.84 39.03 4.41
CA PHE A 289 -35.83 40.12 4.36
C PHE A 289 -37.30 39.65 4.44
N SER A 290 -37.58 38.35 4.39
CA SER A 290 -38.97 37.85 4.34
C SER A 290 -39.65 37.59 5.69
N ASP A 291 -38.94 37.70 6.82
CA ASP A 291 -39.49 37.39 8.15
C ASP A 291 -40.14 38.59 8.89
N GLU A 292 -40.15 39.80 8.33
CA GLU A 292 -40.67 41.00 9.02
C GLU A 292 -42.09 41.45 8.64
N THR A 293 -42.93 40.66 7.96
CA THR A 293 -44.27 41.17 7.56
C THR A 293 -45.44 40.20 7.64
N LYS A 294 -45.52 39.41 8.72
CA LYS A 294 -46.80 38.78 9.14
C LYS A 294 -47.01 38.77 10.66
N GLU A 295 -46.81 39.91 11.31
CA GLU A 295 -47.57 40.26 12.51
C GLU A 295 -48.18 41.66 12.29
N HIS A 296 -49.45 41.81 12.69
CA HIS A 296 -50.33 42.95 12.44
C HIS A 296 -51.08 42.94 11.09
N LEU A 297 -52.23 42.27 11.07
CA LEU A 297 -53.54 42.94 10.99
C LEU A 297 -54.65 41.92 11.26
N ASN A 298 -55.61 42.38 12.08
CA ASN A 298 -56.86 41.71 12.45
C ASN A 298 -57.70 41.31 11.23
#